data_AF-A0A090N7P9-F1
#
_entry.id   AF-A0A090N7P9-F1
#
_cell.length_a   1.000
_cell.length_b   1.000
_cell.length_c   1.000
_cell.angle_alpha   90.00
_cell.angle_beta   90.00
_cell.angle_gamma   90.00
#
_symmetry.space_group_name_H-M   'P 1'
#
loop_
_entity.id
_entity.type
_entity.pdbx_description
1 polymer ?
#
loop_
_entity_poly.entity_id
_entity_poly.type
_entity_poly.pdbx_seq_one_letter_code
_entity_poly.pdbx_strand_id
1 'polypeptide(L)' 'MLLGYKVIVIEDGATVAQFTHELASSKSLVVRIRSLNAGRTVADFETDGGKTAIDAVLANCPATAGPMRDKRAKS' A
#
# COMPACT_ATOMS: atom_id res chain seq x y z
N MET A 1 -17.66 5.25 -2.73
CA MET A 1 -17.04 4.84 -1.45
C MET A 1 -17.43 3.40 -1.17
N LEU A 2 -16.47 2.51 -0.90
CA LEU A 2 -16.75 1.14 -0.48
C LEU A 2 -17.10 1.16 1.02
N LEU A 3 -18.40 1.17 1.33
CA LEU A 3 -18.90 1.08 2.71
C LEU A 3 -18.37 -0.21 3.37
N GLY A 4 -17.77 -0.08 4.55
CA GLY A 4 -17.25 -1.21 5.33
C GLY A 4 -15.74 -1.48 5.23
N TYR A 5 -15.01 -0.78 4.35
CA TYR A 5 -13.56 -0.96 4.19
C TYR A 5 -12.78 0.24 4.74
N LYS A 6 -11.72 -0.02 5.51
CA LYS A 6 -10.72 0.99 5.85
C LYS A 6 -9.63 1.00 4.78
N VAL A 7 -9.42 2.16 4.17
CA VAL A 7 -8.34 2.38 3.19
C VAL A 7 -7.13 2.94 3.93
N ILE A 8 -5.98 2.30 3.73
CA ILE A 8 -4.67 2.76 4.21
C ILE A 8 -3.87 3.15 2.97
N VAL A 9 -3.34 4.36 2.94
CA VAL A 9 -2.55 4.89 1.82
C VAL A 9 -1.09 5.01 2.25
N ILE A 10 -0.18 4.49 1.42
CA ILE A 10 1.26 4.72 1.51
C ILE A 10 1.59 5.77 0.46
N GLU A 11 1.99 6.97 0.89
CA GLU A 11 2.24 8.10 -0.02
C GLU A 11 3.66 8.12 -0.57
N ASP A 12 4.63 7.65 0.21
CA ASP A 12 6.04 7.65 -0.18
C ASP A 12 6.34 6.53 -1.19
N GLY A 13 6.84 6.93 -2.37
CA GLY A 13 7.10 6.00 -3.47
C GLY A 13 8.17 4.95 -3.15
N ALA A 14 9.19 5.30 -2.36
CA ALA A 14 10.21 4.34 -1.93
C ALA A 14 9.59 3.28 -0.98
N THR A 15 8.73 3.72 -0.06
CA THR A 15 7.97 2.84 0.83
C THR A 15 7.01 1.94 0.05
N VAL A 16 6.33 2.45 -0.99
CA VAL A 16 5.49 1.62 -1.88
C VAL A 16 6.33 0.55 -2.60
N ALA A 17 7.49 0.93 -3.13
CA ALA A 17 8.38 0.00 -3.83
C ALA A 17 8.90 -1.10 -2.89
N GLN A 18 9.32 -0.73 -1.68
CA GLN A 18 9.75 -1.68 -0.67
C GLN A 18 8.60 -2.60 -0.25
N PHE A 19 7.44 -2.05 0.08
CA PHE A 19 6.28 -2.82 0.53
C PHE A 19 5.82 -3.83 -0.54
N THR A 20 5.71 -3.40 -1.80
CA THR A 20 5.30 -4.29 -2.90
C THR A 20 6.33 -5.37 -3.19
N HIS A 21 7.63 -5.04 -3.08
CA HIS A 21 8.72 -6.02 -3.21
C HIS A 21 8.65 -7.11 -2.11
N GLU A 22 8.54 -6.69 -0.85
CA GLU A 22 8.45 -7.61 0.28
C GLU A 22 7.17 -8.47 0.20
N LEU A 23 6.04 -7.84 -0.14
CA LEU A 23 4.74 -8.52 -0.28
C LEU A 23 4.75 -9.59 -1.38
N ALA A 24 5.43 -9.31 -2.51
CA ALA A 24 5.53 -10.27 -3.61
C ALA A 24 6.26 -11.57 -3.25
N SER A 25 7.11 -11.54 -2.21
CA SER A 25 7.85 -12.72 -1.72
C SER A 25 7.26 -13.33 -0.44
N SER A 26 6.29 -12.65 0.17
CA SER A 26 5.68 -13.06 1.43
C SER A 26 4.65 -14.18 1.21
N LYS A 27 4.40 -14.96 2.26
CA LYS A 27 3.31 -15.94 2.31
C LYS A 27 2.01 -15.36 2.90
N SER A 28 2.14 -14.34 3.73
CA SER A 28 1.02 -13.70 4.41
C SER A 28 1.27 -12.22 4.65
N LEU A 29 0.21 -11.41 4.55
CA LEU A 29 0.16 -10.03 5.02
C LEU A 29 -0.65 -9.98 6.33
N VAL A 30 -0.04 -9.45 7.39
CA VAL A 30 -0.68 -9.30 8.70
C VAL A 30 -0.94 -7.82 8.98
N VAL A 31 -2.21 -7.43 9.03
CA VAL A 31 -2.64 -6.07 9.35
C VAL A 31 -3.02 -5.99 10.82
N ARG A 32 -2.25 -5.22 11.60
CA ARG A 32 -2.53 -4.99 13.03
C ARG A 32 -2.89 -3.54 13.28
N ILE A 33 -4.14 -3.32 13.68
CA ILE A 33 -4.64 -1.99 14.03
C ILE A 33 -4.65 -1.87 15.55
N ARG A 34 -4.00 -0.82 16.06
CA ARG A 34 -4.12 -0.42 17.46
C ARG A 34 -4.98 0.82 17.53
N SER A 35 -6.15 0.69 18.15
CA SER A 35 -7.01 1.81 18.47
C SER A 35 -6.72 2.26 19.90
N LEU A 36 -6.76 3.58 20.12
CA LEU A 36 -6.69 4.15 21.47
C LEU A 36 -7.91 3.74 22.31
N ASN A 37 -9.08 3.56 21.67
CA ASN A 37 -10.36 3.42 22.37
C ASN A 37 -11.06 2.07 22.09
N ALA A 38 -10.62 1.33 21.09
CA ALA A 38 -11.27 0.08 20.64
C ALA A 38 -10.36 -1.15 20.71
N GLY A 39 -9.21 -1.04 21.40
CA GLY A 39 -8.28 -2.15 21.57
C GLY A 39 -7.49 -2.49 20.29
N ARG A 40 -7.14 -3.78 20.15
CA ARG A 40 -6.30 -4.27 19.05
C ARG A 40 -7.10 -5.19 18.13
N THR A 41 -7.03 -4.92 16.84
CA THR A 41 -7.59 -5.79 15.79
C THR A 41 -6.46 -6.34 14.94
N VAL A 42 -6.57 -7.61 14.56
CA VAL A 42 -5.63 -8.29 13.65
C VAL A 42 -6.42 -8.93 12.52
N ALA A 43 -5.92 -8.79 11.31
CA ALA A 43 -6.39 -9.50 10.13
C ALA A 43 -5.19 -10.09 9.39
N ASP A 44 -5.30 -11.37 9.04
CA ASP A 44 -4.28 -12.11 8.31
C ASP A 44 -4.81 -12.41 6.89
N PHE A 45 -3.96 -12.20 5.89
CA PHE A 45 -4.27 -12.39 4.49
C PHE A 45 -3.21 -13.26 3.84
N GLU A 46 -3.61 -14.38 3.23
CA GLU A 46 -2.71 -15.18 2.39
C GLU A 46 -2.35 -14.40 1.13
N THR A 47 -1.11 -14.56 0.65
CA THR A 47 -0.57 -13.77 -0.48
C THR A 47 -0.23 -14.61 -1.70
N ASP A 48 -0.82 -15.81 -1.82
CA ASP A 48 -0.70 -16.66 -3.00
C ASP A 48 -1.14 -15.93 -4.27
N GLY A 49 -0.32 -16.00 -5.33
CA GLY A 49 -0.53 -15.24 -6.57
C GLY A 49 -0.25 -13.73 -6.45
N GLY A 50 0.15 -13.25 -5.27
CA GLY A 50 0.38 -11.83 -4.98
C GLY A 50 1.42 -11.19 -5.89
N LYS A 51 2.52 -11.88 -6.20
CA LYS A 51 3.54 -11.41 -7.15
C LYS A 51 2.94 -11.08 -8.51
N THR A 52 2.17 -12.00 -9.10
CA THR A 52 1.54 -11.80 -10.41
C THR A 52 0.55 -10.64 -10.39
N ALA A 53 -0.23 -10.51 -9.31
CA ALA A 53 -1.17 -9.40 -9.15
C ALA A 53 -0.45 -8.04 -9.03
N ILE A 54 0.64 -7.97 -8.25
CA ILE A 54 1.46 -6.77 -8.09
C ILE A 54 2.10 -6.40 -9.43
N ASP A 55 2.74 -7.35 -10.11
CA ASP A 55 3.39 -7.13 -11.41
C ASP A 55 2.38 -6.60 -12.46
N ALA A 56 1.15 -7.13 -12.48
CA ALA A 56 0.08 -6.67 -13.37
C ALA A 56 -0.41 -5.25 -13.07
N VAL A 57 -0.50 -4.87 -11.78
CA VAL A 57 -0.86 -3.50 -11.37
C VAL A 57 0.26 -2.53 -11.73
N LEU A 58 1.50 -2.88 -11.42
CA LEU A 58 2.68 -2.02 -11.67
C LEU A 58 2.97 -1.85 -13.17
N ALA A 59 2.63 -2.82 -14.02
CA ALA A 59 2.73 -2.68 -15.47
C ALA A 59 1.88 -1.51 -16.02
N ASN A 60 0.80 -1.17 -15.32
CA ASN A 60 -0.10 -0.06 -15.68
C ASN A 60 0.20 1.23 -14.90
N CYS A 61 1.19 1.21 -13.99
CA CYS A 61 1.61 2.41 -13.29
C CYS A 61 2.44 3.29 -14.23
N PRO A 62 2.09 4.58 -14.41
CA PRO A 62 2.95 5.49 -15.14
C PRO A 62 4.28 5.60 -14.39
N ALA A 63 5.32 5.00 -14.97
CA ALA A 63 6.66 4.98 -14.41
C ALA A 63 7.12 6.42 -14.12
N THR A 64 7.55 6.67 -12.88
CA THR A 64 8.29 7.87 -12.45
C THR A 64 7.66 9.20 -12.86
N ALA A 65 6.54 9.58 -12.22
CA ALA A 65 6.38 11.00 -11.96
C ALA A 65 7.52 11.37 -11.01
N GLY A 66 8.61 11.95 -11.55
CA GLY A 66 9.67 12.56 -10.75
C GLY A 66 9.05 13.45 -9.67
N PRO A 67 9.80 13.77 -8.58
CA PRO A 67 9.26 14.39 -7.37
C PRO A 67 8.26 15.47 -7.77
N MET A 68 7.00 15.26 -7.36
CA MET A 68 5.90 16.15 -7.69
C MET A 68 6.32 17.54 -7.20
N ARG A 69 6.79 18.40 -8.11
CA ARG A 69 7.19 19.76 -7.75
C ARG A 69 5.93 20.41 -7.22
N ASP A 70 5.89 20.62 -5.91
CA ASP A 70 4.86 21.38 -5.24
C ASP A 70 4.68 22.70 -5.99
N LYS A 71 3.61 22.80 -6.79
CA LYS A 71 3.20 24.08 -7.39
C LYS A 71 2.55 25.00 -6.36
N ARG A 72 2.67 24.69 -5.06
CA ARG A 72 2.11 25.47 -3.95
C ARG A 72 3.06 26.51 -3.38
N ALA A 73 4.26 26.68 -3.96
CA ALA A 73 5.16 27.78 -3.63
C ALA A 73 5.05 28.91 -4.68
N LYS A 74 3.88 29.56 -4.74
CA LYS A 74 3.71 30.98 -5.12
C LYS A 74 2.23 31.36 -5.05
N SER A 75 1.84 32.02 -3.97
CA SER A 75 0.88 33.12 -3.97
C SER A 75 1.25 34.10 -2.88
#